data_AF-A0A6A3V473-F1
#
_entry.id   AF-A0A6A3V473-F1
#
_cell.length_a   1.000
_cell.length_b   1.000
_cell.length_c   1.000
_cell.angle_alpha   90.00
_cell.angle_beta   90.00
_cell.angle_gamma   90.00
#
_symmetry.space_group_name_H-M   'P 1'
#
loop_
_entity.id
_entity.type
_entity.pdbx_description
1 polymer ?
#
loop_
_entity_poly.entity_id
_entity_poly.type
_entity_poly.pdbx_seq_one_letter_code
_entity_poly.pdbx_strand_id
1 'polypeptide(L)'
;MFGTCVLLTLLSTAFAVTTATTDFSSLPVFYFHGAGGNHSNAENFVTNLAAEGRTVVPLSFCESTCSLEAIVLQVPKAIAQI
;
A
#
# COMPACT_ATOMS: atom_id res chain seq x y z
N MET A 1 38.18 29.38 -47.48
CA MET A 1 37.38 29.67 -46.27
C MET A 1 36.43 28.51 -46.05
N PHE A 2 36.96 27.39 -45.55
CA PHE A 2 36.19 26.18 -45.26
C PHE A 2 36.48 25.84 -43.80
N GLY A 3 35.71 26.42 -42.90
CA GLY A 3 35.97 26.28 -41.49
C GLY A 3 34.77 26.73 -40.69
N THR A 4 34.30 25.81 -39.83
CA THR A 4 33.62 26.18 -38.59
C THR A 4 32.14 26.51 -38.68
N CYS A 5 31.35 25.75 -39.44
CA CYS A 5 29.87 25.86 -39.38
C CYS A 5 29.12 24.54 -39.16
N VAL A 6 29.79 23.46 -38.74
CA VAL A 6 29.12 22.17 -38.50
C VAL A 6 29.61 21.55 -37.19
N LEU A 7 29.59 22.31 -36.10
CA LEU A 7 29.91 21.74 -34.78
C LEU A 7 29.11 22.38 -33.64
N LEU A 8 27.87 22.76 -33.89
CA LEU A 8 26.94 23.04 -32.79
C LEU A 8 25.59 22.43 -33.13
N THR A 9 24.87 22.04 -32.08
CA THR A 9 23.49 21.55 -32.06
C THR A 9 23.25 20.06 -32.32
N LEU A 10 23.86 19.19 -31.51
CA LEU A 10 23.22 17.95 -31.07
C LEU A 10 23.44 17.79 -29.55
N LEU A 11 22.98 18.78 -28.78
CA LEU A 11 22.81 18.60 -27.34
C LEU A 11 21.43 17.95 -27.14
N SER A 12 21.38 16.63 -27.37
CA SER A 12 20.20 15.82 -27.07
C SER A 12 19.98 15.82 -25.57
N THR A 13 19.04 16.62 -25.08
CA THR A 13 18.55 16.54 -23.70
C THR A 13 17.70 15.28 -23.58
N ALA A 14 18.34 14.17 -23.22
CA ALA A 14 17.64 13.01 -22.70
C ALA A 14 17.08 13.39 -21.32
N PHE A 15 15.82 13.81 -21.28
CA PHE A 15 15.07 13.88 -20.03
C PHE A 15 14.83 12.44 -19.59
N ALA A 16 15.69 11.93 -18.72
CA ALA A 16 15.42 10.68 -18.02
C ALA A 16 14.15 10.91 -17.18
N VAL A 17 13.02 10.38 -17.65
CA VAL A 17 11.81 10.28 -16.84
C VAL A 17 12.14 9.29 -15.73
N THR A 18 12.55 9.79 -14.58
CA THR A 18 12.60 9.00 -13.36
C THR A 18 11.17 8.72 -12.97
N THR A 19 10.68 7.52 -13.31
CA THR A 19 9.49 6.97 -12.67
C THR A 19 9.87 6.76 -11.20
N ALA A 20 9.50 7.70 -10.33
CA ALA A 20 9.57 7.48 -8.90
C ALA A 20 8.64 6.29 -8.59
N THR A 21 9.22 5.11 -8.40
CA THR A 21 8.47 3.96 -7.91
C THR A 21 8.09 4.29 -6.48
N THR A 22 6.80 4.50 -6.22
CA THR A 22 6.32 4.65 -4.84
C THR A 22 6.59 3.35 -4.10
N ASP A 23 7.47 3.42 -3.10
CA ASP A 23 7.75 2.28 -2.25
C ASP A 23 6.63 2.10 -1.23
N PHE A 24 5.69 1.22 -1.57
CA PHE A 24 4.57 0.85 -0.69
C PHE A 24 4.98 -0.17 0.39
N SER A 25 6.22 -0.65 0.43
CA SER A 25 6.67 -1.59 1.46
C SER A 25 6.54 -1.01 2.87
N SER A 26 6.62 0.32 2.97
CA SER A 26 6.45 1.10 4.20
C SER A 26 4.99 1.31 4.64
N LEU A 27 4.00 1.04 3.78
CA LEU A 27 2.60 1.23 4.14
C LEU A 27 2.07 0.08 5.00
N PRO A 28 1.29 0.39 6.05
CA PRO A 28 0.66 -0.63 6.88
C PRO A 28 -0.38 -1.43 6.10
N VAL A 29 -0.54 -2.70 6.47
CA VAL A 29 -1.64 -3.57 6.03
C VAL A 29 -2.74 -3.54 7.08
N PHE A 30 -3.92 -3.06 6.71
CA PHE A 30 -5.10 -3.16 7.56
C PHE A 30 -5.85 -4.44 7.22
N TYR A 31 -6.01 -5.33 8.20
CA TYR A 31 -6.71 -6.59 8.03
C TYR A 31 -8.16 -6.50 8.51
N PHE A 32 -9.09 -6.84 7.62
CA PHE A 32 -10.52 -6.96 7.92
C PHE A 32 -10.83 -8.44 8.15
N HIS A 33 -11.40 -8.79 9.30
CA HIS A 33 -11.82 -10.16 9.54
C HIS A 33 -13.05 -10.54 8.71
N GLY A 34 -13.20 -11.85 8.45
CA GLY A 34 -14.36 -12.40 7.75
C GLY A 34 -15.63 -12.44 8.61
N ALA A 35 -16.70 -12.93 8.01
CA ALA A 35 -17.97 -13.21 8.68
C ALA A 35 -17.80 -14.27 9.78
N GLY A 36 -18.32 -13.99 10.98
CA GLY A 36 -18.12 -14.77 12.21
C GLY A 36 -16.71 -14.66 12.81
N GLY A 37 -15.80 -13.92 12.17
CA GLY A 37 -14.38 -13.86 12.51
C GLY A 37 -14.02 -12.78 13.52
N ASN A 38 -12.74 -12.70 13.85
CA ASN A 38 -12.17 -11.67 14.71
C ASN A 38 -10.72 -11.37 14.30
N HIS A 39 -10.08 -10.39 14.94
CA HIS A 39 -8.73 -9.94 14.61
C HIS A 39 -7.67 -11.04 14.68
N SER A 40 -7.83 -12.09 15.49
CA SER A 40 -6.87 -13.21 15.56
C SER A 40 -6.80 -14.01 14.25
N ASN A 41 -7.81 -13.90 13.38
CA ASN A 41 -7.75 -14.48 12.04
C ASN A 41 -6.65 -13.84 11.16
N ALA A 42 -6.05 -12.75 11.61
CA ALA A 42 -4.90 -12.11 10.98
C ALA A 42 -3.54 -12.72 11.34
N GLU A 43 -3.47 -13.66 12.30
CA GLU A 43 -2.19 -14.09 12.91
C GLU A 43 -1.13 -14.50 11.88
N ASN A 44 -1.50 -15.30 10.88
CA ASN A 44 -0.55 -15.73 9.85
C ASN A 44 -0.01 -14.54 9.02
N PHE A 45 -0.84 -13.52 8.78
CA PHE A 45 -0.44 -12.32 8.04
C PHE A 45 0.46 -11.44 8.89
N VAL A 46 0.14 -11.28 10.18
CA VAL A 46 0.99 -10.56 11.13
C VAL A 46 2.37 -11.20 11.17
N THR A 47 2.46 -12.53 11.34
CA THR A 47 3.75 -13.23 11.39
C THR A 47 4.52 -13.12 10.08
N ASN A 48 3.89 -13.45 8.94
CA ASN A 48 4.61 -13.56 7.67
C ASN A 48 5.01 -12.18 7.12
N LEU A 49 4.12 -11.19 7.19
CA LEU A 49 4.41 -9.86 6.65
C LEU A 49 5.32 -9.05 7.59
N ALA A 50 5.30 -9.29 8.90
CA ALA A 50 6.30 -8.72 9.80
C ALA A 50 7.71 -9.26 9.51
N ALA A 51 7.84 -10.52 9.08
CA ALA A 51 9.11 -11.07 8.62
C ALA A 51 9.63 -10.39 7.34
N GLU A 52 8.73 -9.80 6.54
CA GLU A 52 9.06 -8.94 5.38
C GLU A 52 9.29 -7.47 5.76
N GLY A 53 9.26 -7.13 7.05
CA GLY A 53 9.41 -5.76 7.54
C GLY A 53 8.16 -4.89 7.44
N ARG A 54 6.99 -5.49 7.18
CA ARG A 54 5.72 -4.76 7.04
C ARG A 54 4.93 -4.74 8.34
N THR A 55 4.31 -3.61 8.65
CA THR A 55 3.35 -3.51 9.75
C THR A 55 1.99 -4.03 9.32
N VAL A 56 1.43 -4.97 10.07
CA VAL A 56 0.04 -5.42 9.93
C VAL A 56 -0.75 -4.95 11.12
N VAL A 57 -1.91 -4.34 10.87
CA VAL A 57 -2.86 -3.87 11.86
C VAL A 57 -4.13 -4.71 11.74
N PRO A 58 -4.30 -5.72 12.62
CA PRO A 58 -5.53 -6.48 12.73
C PRO A 58 -6.62 -5.58 13.30
N LEU A 59 -7.60 -5.22 12.48
CA LEU A 59 -8.71 -4.41 12.94
C LEU A 59 -9.69 -5.28 13.74
N SER A 60 -10.23 -4.71 14.81
CA SER A 60 -11.12 -5.40 15.77
C SER A 60 -12.54 -4.81 15.80
N PHE A 61 -12.92 -4.08 14.76
CA PHE A 61 -14.28 -3.55 14.64
C PHE A 61 -15.28 -4.69 14.44
N CYS A 62 -16.40 -4.71 15.16
CA CYS A 62 -17.54 -5.58 14.81
C CYS A 62 -17.22 -7.09 14.66
N GLU A 63 -16.50 -7.66 15.62
CA GLU A 63 -16.10 -9.07 15.59
C GLU A 63 -17.25 -10.06 15.86
N SER A 64 -16.99 -11.34 15.58
CA SER A 64 -17.84 -12.48 15.87
C SER A 64 -19.24 -12.28 15.29
N THR A 65 -20.30 -12.33 16.10
CA THR A 65 -21.67 -12.16 15.63
C THR A 65 -21.94 -10.79 14.97
N CYS A 66 -21.25 -9.73 15.39
CA CYS A 66 -21.44 -8.40 14.81
C CYS A 66 -21.05 -8.39 13.32
N SER A 67 -20.02 -9.13 12.93
CA SER A 67 -19.50 -9.16 11.56
C SER A 67 -20.49 -9.68 10.50
N LEU A 68 -21.63 -10.23 10.95
CA LEU A 68 -22.73 -10.66 10.09
C LEU A 68 -23.65 -9.49 9.67
N GLU A 69 -23.46 -8.29 10.22
CA GLU A 69 -24.15 -7.08 9.81
C GLU A 69 -23.77 -6.63 8.39
N ALA A 70 -24.55 -5.72 7.79
CA ALA A 70 -24.25 -5.21 6.46
C ALA A 70 -22.90 -4.47 6.41
N ILE A 71 -22.08 -4.75 5.40
CA ILE A 71 -20.72 -4.18 5.24
C ILE A 71 -20.71 -2.64 5.28
N VAL A 72 -21.77 -1.99 4.80
CA VAL A 72 -21.92 -0.52 4.82
C VAL A 72 -21.97 0.06 6.23
N LEU A 73 -22.37 -0.72 7.24
CA LEU A 73 -22.35 -0.32 8.66
C LEU A 73 -20.99 -0.59 9.32
N GLN A 74 -20.19 -1.50 8.73
CA GLN A 74 -18.92 -1.93 9.28
C GLN A 74 -17.74 -1.07 8.79
N VAL A 75 -17.72 -0.68 7.51
CA VAL A 75 -16.63 0.13 6.92
C VAL A 75 -16.32 1.41 7.72
N PRO A 76 -17.30 2.21 8.19
CA PRO A 76 -17.00 3.38 9.00
C PRO A 76 -16.33 3.04 10.34
N LYS A 77 -16.68 1.89 10.95
CA LYS A 77 -16.06 1.43 12.21
C LYS A 77 -14.61 1.00 11.97
N ALA A 78 -14.34 0.37 10.83
CA ALA A 78 -12.98 0.01 10.43
C ALA A 78 -12.12 1.25 10.19
N ILE A 79 -12.65 2.25 9.48
CA ILE A 79 -11.95 3.53 9.23
C ILE A 79 -11.64 4.26 10.53
N ALA A 80 -12.51 4.19 11.55
CA ALA A 80 -12.27 4.82 12.85
C ALA A 80 -11.09 4.20 13.64
N GLN A 81 -10.54 3.07 13.19
CA GLN A 81 -9.38 2.38 13.79
C GLN A 81 -8.07 2.61 13.00
N ILE A 82 -8.13 3.34 11.88
CA ILE A 82 -6.99 3.64 10.98
C ILE A 82 -6.50 5.06 11.24
#